data_AF-X6LJP8-F1
#
_entry.id   AF-X6LJP8-F1
#
_cell.length_a   1.000
_cell.length_b   1.000
_cell.length_c   1.000
_cell.angle_alpha   90.00
_cell.angle_beta   90.00
_cell.angle_gamma   90.00
#
_symmetry.space_group_name_H-M   'P 1'
#
loop_
_entity.id
_entity.type
_entity.pdbx_description
1 polymer ?
#
loop_
_entity_poly.entity_id
_entity_poly.type
_entity_poly.pdbx_seq_one_letter_code
_entity_poly.pdbx_strand_id
1 'polypeptide(L)'
;ERNWFRGDSLAKYVYRVSPLCESIKLHIWQFGSLPSSDERQYISEMVKERKNALSPSVQELYEKELITITDQLCISQEFIRQKLQDVAVVSLRDVERCLTFFIWILNHFYKEITVSTQIQYSLVVSMGLCYYFRLNENDRIQYNSAIKIKNSATFKDILYEEVGRLCKTFSYPSGTFFL
;
A
#
# COMPACT_ATOMS: atom_id res chain seq x y z
N GLU A 1 -4.06 15.94 -20.24
CA GLU A 1 -3.10 16.46 -19.23
C GLU A 1 -1.71 15.85 -19.42
N ARG A 2 -0.79 16.42 -20.21
CA ARG A 2 0.65 16.03 -20.25
C ARG A 2 1.57 17.18 -20.74
N ASN A 3 1.32 18.42 -20.32
CA ASN A 3 2.16 19.55 -20.75
C ASN A 3 3.42 19.77 -19.87
N TRP A 4 3.58 19.03 -18.76
CA TRP A 4 4.72 19.19 -17.84
C TRP A 4 6.02 18.52 -18.32
N PHE A 5 5.96 17.61 -19.29
CA PHE A 5 7.12 16.86 -19.81
C PHE A 5 7.75 17.46 -21.07
N ARG A 6 7.32 18.66 -21.51
CA ARG A 6 7.90 19.32 -22.69
C ARG A 6 9.34 19.75 -22.38
N GLY A 7 10.28 18.82 -22.56
CA GLY A 7 11.72 19.05 -22.40
C GLY A 7 12.49 17.89 -21.79
N ASP A 8 11.82 16.95 -21.10
CA ASP A 8 12.49 15.81 -20.46
C ASP A 8 12.49 14.59 -21.40
N SER A 9 13.61 14.41 -22.12
CA SER A 9 13.81 13.28 -23.03
C SER A 9 13.88 11.92 -22.31
N LEU A 10 14.09 11.92 -20.98
CA LEU A 10 14.17 10.72 -20.15
C LEU A 10 12.82 10.31 -19.57
N ALA A 11 11.80 11.17 -19.63
CA ALA A 11 10.45 10.87 -19.11
C ALA A 11 9.75 9.69 -19.81
N LYS A 12 10.28 9.25 -20.96
CA LYS A 12 9.80 8.06 -21.68
C LYS A 12 10.30 6.73 -21.09
N TYR A 13 11.33 6.76 -20.26
CA TYR A 13 11.91 5.57 -19.65
C TYR A 13 11.32 5.33 -18.26
N VAL A 14 11.17 4.05 -17.91
CA VAL A 14 10.71 3.61 -16.58
C VAL A 14 11.63 4.09 -15.46
N TYR A 15 12.94 4.06 -15.71
CA TYR A 15 13.95 4.60 -14.81
C TYR A 15 14.73 5.72 -15.50
N ARG A 16 15.02 6.77 -14.75
CA ARG A 16 15.95 7.82 -15.19
C ARG A 16 17.37 7.30 -15.05
N VAL A 17 17.95 6.85 -16.16
CA VAL A 17 19.30 6.28 -16.22
C VAL A 17 20.14 6.95 -17.30
N SER A 18 21.46 6.98 -17.08
CA SER A 18 22.45 7.38 -18.08
C SER A 18 23.06 6.13 -18.73
N PRO A 19 23.59 6.23 -19.96
CA PRO A 19 24.30 5.13 -20.60
C PRO A 19 25.50 4.65 -19.75
N LEU A 20 25.66 3.34 -19.63
CA LEU A 20 26.83 2.74 -18.99
C LEU A 20 28.05 2.81 -19.93
N CYS A 21 29.24 3.00 -19.37
CA CYS A 21 30.47 2.94 -20.15
C CYS A 21 30.77 1.50 -20.61
N GLU A 22 31.45 1.35 -21.75
CA GLU A 22 31.65 0.04 -22.38
C GLU A 22 32.41 -0.95 -21.49
N SER A 23 33.39 -0.47 -20.71
CA SER A 23 34.12 -1.33 -19.77
C SER A 23 33.22 -1.93 -18.70
N ILE A 24 32.25 -1.17 -18.17
CA ILE A 24 31.32 -1.67 -17.15
C ILE A 24 30.35 -2.68 -17.75
N LYS A 25 29.92 -2.51 -19.00
CA LYS A 25 28.97 -3.44 -19.64
C LYS A 25 29.46 -4.90 -19.64
N LEU A 26 30.77 -5.11 -19.74
CA LEU A 26 31.39 -6.44 -19.69
C LEU A 26 31.28 -7.11 -18.30
N HIS A 27 30.98 -6.35 -17.26
CA HIS A 27 30.92 -6.82 -15.87
C HIS A 27 29.49 -6.88 -15.32
N ILE A 28 28.48 -6.60 -16.15
CA ILE A 28 27.08 -6.62 -15.71
C ILE A 28 26.57 -8.06 -15.67
N TRP A 29 25.90 -8.40 -14.58
CA TRP A 29 25.15 -9.64 -14.43
C TRP A 29 23.68 -9.37 -14.19
N GLN A 30 22.79 -10.17 -14.79
CA GLN A 30 21.35 -10.08 -14.56
C GLN A 30 20.95 -10.99 -13.40
N PHE A 31 20.51 -10.40 -12.29
CA PHE A 31 20.01 -11.13 -11.13
C PHE A 31 18.62 -11.76 -11.34
N GLY A 32 17.93 -11.43 -12.43
CA GLY A 32 16.56 -11.87 -12.69
C GLY A 32 15.52 -11.02 -11.96
N SER A 33 14.27 -11.49 -11.99
CA SER A 33 13.14 -10.90 -11.25
C SER A 33 12.81 -11.75 -10.04
N LEU A 34 12.34 -11.12 -8.96
CA LEU A 34 11.91 -11.82 -7.76
C LEU A 34 10.69 -12.72 -8.07
N PRO A 35 10.76 -14.04 -7.83
CA PRO A 35 9.61 -14.92 -7.99
C PRO A 35 8.47 -14.54 -7.04
N SER A 36 7.22 -14.76 -7.45
CA SER A 36 6.04 -14.43 -6.64
C SER A 36 5.96 -15.25 -5.34
N SER A 37 6.48 -16.49 -5.33
CA SER A 37 6.61 -17.31 -4.13
C SER A 37 7.53 -16.64 -3.10
N ASP A 38 8.66 -16.12 -3.56
CA ASP A 38 9.68 -15.55 -2.72
C ASP A 38 9.24 -14.17 -2.25
N GLU A 39 8.61 -13.37 -3.13
CA GLU A 39 7.98 -12.10 -2.76
C GLU A 39 6.95 -12.30 -1.65
N ARG A 40 6.07 -13.30 -1.77
CA ARG A 40 5.11 -13.63 -0.72
C ARG A 40 5.81 -14.01 0.59
N GLN A 41 6.90 -14.78 0.52
CA GLN A 41 7.67 -15.14 1.71
C GLN A 41 8.29 -13.90 2.38
N TYR A 42 8.91 -13.00 1.61
CA TYR A 42 9.43 -11.74 2.13
C TYR A 42 8.33 -10.92 2.81
N ILE A 43 7.17 -10.77 2.16
CA ILE A 43 6.02 -10.04 2.73
C ILE A 43 5.58 -10.69 4.04
N SER A 44 5.46 -12.02 4.08
CA SER A 44 5.13 -12.77 5.31
C SER A 44 6.11 -12.47 6.44
N GLU A 45 7.42 -12.52 6.18
CA GLU A 45 8.43 -12.23 7.20
C GLU A 45 8.40 -10.77 7.66
N MET A 46 8.22 -9.82 6.73
CA MET A 46 8.02 -8.41 7.08
C MET A 46 6.81 -8.20 7.98
N VAL A 47 5.68 -8.86 7.68
CA VAL A 47 4.45 -8.79 8.49
C VAL A 47 4.69 -9.40 9.87
N LYS A 48 5.36 -10.55 9.96
CA LYS A 48 5.70 -11.20 11.25
C LYS A 48 6.61 -10.32 12.12
N GLU A 49 7.63 -9.70 11.53
CA GLU A 49 8.57 -8.83 12.23
C GLU A 49 7.84 -7.67 12.95
N ARG A 50 6.76 -7.16 12.37
CA ARG A 50 6.00 -6.04 12.96
C ARG A 50 5.27 -6.38 14.25
N LYS A 51 5.08 -7.65 14.57
CA LYS A 51 4.42 -8.07 15.82
C LYS A 51 5.07 -7.44 17.06
N ASN A 52 6.40 -7.33 17.06
CA ASN A 52 7.17 -6.79 18.19
C ASN A 52 6.90 -5.30 18.46
N ALA A 53 6.37 -4.57 17.48
CA ALA A 53 5.99 -3.16 17.62
C ALA A 53 4.56 -2.97 18.18
N LEU A 54 3.84 -4.06 18.47
CA LEU A 54 2.47 -4.04 18.96
C LEU A 54 2.40 -4.33 20.46
N SER A 55 1.40 -3.75 21.12
CA SER A 55 1.12 -4.04 22.53
C SER A 55 0.72 -5.51 22.74
N PRO A 56 1.03 -6.12 23.91
CA PRO A 56 0.77 -7.55 24.16
C PRO A 56 -0.67 -7.99 23.91
N SER A 57 -1.66 -7.14 24.23
CA SER A 57 -3.09 -7.42 24.01
C SER A 57 -3.47 -7.53 22.53
N VAL A 58 -2.72 -6.88 21.64
CA VAL A 58 -2.95 -6.90 20.18
C VAL A 58 -2.20 -8.06 19.52
N GLN A 59 -1.06 -8.47 20.08
CA GLN A 59 -0.19 -9.49 19.47
C GLN A 59 -0.87 -10.84 19.24
N GLU A 60 -1.74 -11.30 20.16
CA GLU A 60 -2.41 -12.60 20.02
C GLU A 60 -3.37 -12.62 18.83
N LEU A 61 -4.17 -11.55 18.66
CA LEU A 61 -5.07 -11.42 17.53
C LEU A 61 -4.33 -11.13 16.24
N TYR A 62 -3.25 -10.33 16.30
CA TYR A 62 -2.38 -10.07 15.16
C TYR A 62 -1.80 -11.37 14.58
N GLU A 63 -1.35 -12.29 15.43
CA GLU A 63 -0.84 -13.61 15.02
C GLU A 63 -1.88 -14.39 14.18
N LYS A 64 -3.15 -14.36 14.60
CA LYS A 64 -4.25 -15.01 13.90
C LYS A 64 -4.55 -14.36 12.53
N GLU A 65 -4.18 -13.08 12.37
CA GLU A 65 -4.41 -12.29 11.17
C GLU A 65 -3.20 -12.26 10.21
N LEU A 66 -2.03 -12.80 10.57
CA LEU A 66 -0.80 -12.73 9.77
C LEU A 66 -1.00 -13.16 8.30
N ILE A 67 -1.67 -14.30 8.10
CA ILE A 67 -1.94 -14.83 6.76
C ILE A 67 -2.85 -13.89 5.99
N THR A 68 -3.89 -13.37 6.64
CA THR A 68 -4.82 -12.43 6.02
C THR A 68 -4.10 -11.15 5.62
N ILE A 69 -3.32 -10.56 6.51
CA ILE A 69 -2.56 -9.32 6.23
C ILE A 69 -1.58 -9.54 5.07
N THR A 70 -0.85 -10.65 5.09
CA THR A 70 0.10 -11.03 4.02
C THR A 70 -0.62 -11.16 2.68
N ASP A 71 -1.73 -11.89 2.63
CA ASP A 71 -2.47 -12.13 1.38
C ASP A 71 -3.04 -10.83 0.82
N GLN A 72 -3.58 -9.95 1.67
CA GLN A 72 -4.10 -8.64 1.23
C GLN A 72 -3.00 -7.76 0.65
N LEU A 73 -1.81 -7.75 1.26
CA LEU A 73 -0.66 -7.02 0.74
C LEU A 73 -0.17 -7.61 -0.59
N CYS A 74 -0.13 -8.93 -0.73
CA CYS A 74 0.24 -9.59 -1.97
C CYS A 74 -0.77 -9.30 -3.10
N ILE A 75 -2.08 -9.38 -2.80
CA ILE A 75 -3.14 -9.03 -3.76
C ILE A 75 -3.00 -7.56 -4.18
N SER A 76 -2.74 -6.66 -3.23
CA SER A 76 -2.56 -5.24 -3.50
C SER A 76 -1.35 -4.98 -4.41
N GLN A 77 -0.21 -5.62 -4.12
CA GLN A 77 1.01 -5.52 -4.92
C GLN A 77 0.77 -6.01 -6.36
N GLU A 78 0.20 -7.19 -6.51
CA GLU A 78 -0.08 -7.80 -7.80
C GLU A 78 -1.09 -6.97 -8.61
N PHE A 79 -2.16 -6.49 -7.97
CA PHE A 79 -3.16 -5.66 -8.63
C PHE A 79 -2.54 -4.38 -9.19
N ILE A 80 -1.75 -3.67 -8.39
CA ILE A 80 -1.10 -2.43 -8.82
C ILE A 80 -0.10 -2.72 -9.96
N ARG A 81 0.64 -3.83 -9.87
CA ARG A 81 1.59 -4.26 -10.91
C ARG A 81 0.88 -4.47 -12.25
N GLN A 82 -0.28 -5.11 -12.23
CA GLN A 82 -1.09 -5.35 -13.42
C GLN A 82 -1.74 -4.09 -14.00
N LYS A 83 -2.25 -3.19 -13.15
CA LYS A 83 -2.99 -2.00 -13.61
C LYS A 83 -2.09 -0.86 -14.07
N LEU A 84 -1.02 -0.58 -13.33
CA LEU A 84 -0.15 0.54 -13.67
C LEU A 84 0.88 0.17 -14.75
N GLN A 85 1.07 -1.13 -15.05
CA GLN A 85 1.96 -1.67 -16.09
C GLN A 85 3.40 -1.13 -16.03
N ASP A 86 3.81 -0.63 -14.87
CA ASP A 86 5.11 -0.05 -14.65
C ASP A 86 5.91 -0.97 -13.73
N VAL A 87 7.02 -1.48 -14.24
CA VAL A 87 7.87 -2.44 -13.55
C VAL A 87 8.60 -1.79 -12.36
N ALA A 88 8.72 -0.45 -12.34
CA ALA A 88 9.28 0.29 -11.21
C ALA A 88 8.28 0.53 -10.06
N VAL A 89 7.00 0.23 -10.28
CA VAL A 89 5.93 0.90 -9.53
C VAL A 89 5.44 0.14 -8.31
N VAL A 90 5.96 -1.07 -8.07
CA VAL A 90 5.58 -1.87 -6.90
C VAL A 90 6.75 -2.72 -6.40
N SER A 91 7.21 -2.43 -5.18
CA SER A 91 8.32 -3.17 -4.55
C SER A 91 8.03 -3.45 -3.06
N LEU A 92 8.89 -4.27 -2.43
CA LEU A 92 8.89 -4.47 -0.97
C LEU A 92 9.03 -3.16 -0.18
N ARG A 93 9.50 -2.06 -0.78
CA ARG A 93 9.49 -0.73 -0.13
C ARG A 93 8.08 -0.17 0.05
N ASP A 94 7.17 -0.46 -0.88
CA ASP A 94 5.77 -0.05 -0.75
C ASP A 94 5.06 -0.88 0.33
N VAL A 95 5.42 -2.16 0.44
CA VAL A 95 4.98 -3.03 1.56
C VAL A 95 5.48 -2.46 2.89
N GLU A 96 6.77 -2.11 2.96
CA GLU A 96 7.39 -1.51 4.15
C GLU A 96 6.69 -0.21 4.59
N ARG A 97 6.41 0.67 3.62
CA ARG A 97 5.65 1.90 3.87
C ARG A 97 4.23 1.59 4.37
N CYS A 98 3.55 0.64 3.74
CA CYS A 98 2.21 0.23 4.14
C CYS A 98 2.19 -0.33 5.57
N LEU A 99 3.17 -1.17 5.92
CA LEU A 99 3.31 -1.73 7.27
C LEU A 99 3.63 -0.67 8.31
N THR A 100 4.43 0.34 7.94
CA THR A 100 4.74 1.47 8.82
C THR A 100 3.48 2.27 9.15
N PHE A 101 2.66 2.62 8.14
CA PHE A 101 1.38 3.26 8.38
C PHE A 101 0.45 2.36 9.20
N PHE A 102 0.39 1.08 8.88
CA PHE A 102 -0.48 0.12 9.55
C PHE A 102 -0.19 0.04 11.05
N ILE A 103 1.07 -0.12 11.45
CA ILE A 103 1.47 -0.19 12.86
C ILE A 103 1.24 1.14 13.57
N TRP A 104 1.54 2.25 12.91
CA TRP A 104 1.30 3.58 13.48
C TRP A 104 -0.19 3.81 13.74
N ILE A 105 -1.05 3.56 12.76
CA ILE A 105 -2.51 3.71 12.90
C ILE A 105 -3.03 2.78 14.00
N LEU A 106 -2.59 1.51 13.98
CA LEU A 106 -3.00 0.51 14.95
C LEU A 106 -2.66 0.94 16.38
N ASN A 107 -1.47 1.48 16.62
CA ASN A 107 -1.05 1.92 17.95
C ASN A 107 -1.70 3.23 18.43
N HIS A 108 -2.17 4.09 17.53
CA HIS A 108 -2.58 5.46 17.87
C HIS A 108 -4.08 5.77 17.74
N PHE A 109 -4.82 5.20 16.78
CA PHE A 109 -6.14 5.73 16.41
C PHE A 109 -7.35 4.95 16.96
N TYR A 110 -7.20 3.67 17.26
CA TYR A 110 -8.36 2.79 17.44
C TYR A 110 -8.38 2.03 18.77
N LYS A 111 -7.93 2.67 19.86
CA LYS A 111 -7.79 2.02 21.18
C LYS A 111 -9.13 1.62 21.83
N GLU A 112 -10.25 2.16 21.37
CA GLU A 112 -11.58 1.97 21.98
C GLU A 112 -12.48 0.95 21.23
N ILE A 113 -11.99 0.35 20.14
CA ILE A 113 -12.73 -0.60 19.32
C ILE A 113 -12.19 -2.02 19.58
N THR A 114 -12.97 -3.06 19.23
CA THR A 114 -12.46 -4.43 19.25
C THR A 114 -11.18 -4.54 18.40
N VAL A 115 -10.17 -5.24 18.93
CA VAL A 115 -8.84 -5.36 18.31
C VAL A 115 -8.90 -5.96 16.88
N SER A 116 -9.87 -6.85 16.62
CA SER A 116 -10.07 -7.40 15.27
C SER A 116 -10.48 -6.31 14.27
N THR A 117 -11.46 -5.48 14.62
CA THR A 117 -11.87 -4.33 13.80
C THR A 117 -10.74 -3.31 13.70
N GLN A 118 -9.97 -3.12 14.77
CA GLN A 118 -8.79 -2.27 14.83
C GLN A 118 -7.76 -2.63 13.74
N ILE A 119 -7.40 -3.92 13.67
CA ILE A 119 -6.46 -4.46 12.68
C ILE A 119 -7.02 -4.26 11.27
N GLN A 120 -8.29 -4.60 11.06
CA GLN A 120 -8.93 -4.46 9.76
C GLN A 120 -8.94 -3.00 9.26
N TYR A 121 -9.36 -2.05 10.10
CA TYR A 121 -9.44 -0.64 9.73
C TYR A 121 -8.05 -0.06 9.47
N SER A 122 -7.08 -0.37 10.33
CA SER A 122 -5.69 0.06 10.15
C SER A 122 -5.12 -0.46 8.83
N LEU A 123 -5.42 -1.70 8.46
CA LEU A 123 -4.98 -2.30 7.20
C LEU A 123 -5.63 -1.62 6.00
N VAL A 124 -6.95 -1.40 6.04
CA VAL A 124 -7.69 -0.72 4.96
C VAL A 124 -7.16 0.67 4.71
N VAL A 125 -6.99 1.48 5.77
CA VAL A 125 -6.48 2.86 5.63
C VAL A 125 -5.06 2.87 5.07
N SER A 126 -4.20 1.97 5.55
CA SER A 126 -2.80 1.89 5.08
C SER A 126 -2.71 1.48 3.61
N MET A 127 -3.52 0.50 3.18
CA MET A 127 -3.62 0.13 1.78
C MET A 127 -4.26 1.24 0.94
N GLY A 128 -5.18 2.00 1.54
CA GLY A 128 -5.76 3.22 0.99
C GLY A 128 -4.69 4.21 0.56
N LEU A 129 -3.81 4.55 1.50
CA LEU A 129 -2.72 5.49 1.34
C LEU A 129 -1.62 4.99 0.38
N CYS A 130 -1.26 3.71 0.44
CA CYS A 130 -0.13 3.18 -0.33
C CYS A 130 -0.49 2.70 -1.73
N TYR A 131 -1.72 2.24 -1.96
CA TYR A 131 -2.13 1.58 -3.20
C TYR A 131 -3.38 2.23 -3.81
N TYR A 132 -4.48 2.30 -3.06
CA TYR A 132 -5.79 2.68 -3.60
C TYR A 132 -5.83 4.06 -4.25
N PHE A 133 -5.29 5.09 -3.58
CA PHE A 133 -5.36 6.45 -4.11
C PHE A 133 -4.50 6.68 -5.36
N ARG A 134 -3.54 5.79 -5.65
CA ARG A 134 -2.72 5.82 -6.87
C ARG A 134 -3.49 5.36 -8.11
N LEU A 135 -4.59 4.66 -7.93
CA LEU A 135 -5.44 4.14 -9.02
C LEU A 135 -6.39 5.20 -9.55
N ASN A 136 -6.78 5.06 -10.82
CA ASN A 136 -7.90 5.81 -11.41
C ASN A 136 -9.25 5.27 -10.90
N GLU A 137 -10.34 5.97 -11.19
CA GLU A 137 -11.68 5.63 -10.69
C GLU A 137 -12.13 4.22 -11.10
N ASN A 138 -11.90 3.81 -12.35
CA ASN A 138 -12.28 2.49 -12.85
C ASN A 138 -11.50 1.36 -12.19
N ASP A 139 -10.20 1.57 -11.96
CA ASP A 139 -9.35 0.59 -11.30
C ASP A 139 -9.63 0.52 -9.80
N ARG A 140 -10.05 1.62 -9.16
CA ARG A 140 -10.51 1.61 -7.76
C ARG A 140 -11.73 0.73 -7.55
N ILE A 141 -12.68 0.73 -8.51
CA ILE A 141 -13.85 -0.15 -8.45
C ILE A 141 -13.40 -1.62 -8.47
N GLN A 142 -12.49 -1.97 -9.38
CA GLN A 142 -11.95 -3.32 -9.48
C GLN A 142 -11.11 -3.71 -8.25
N TYR A 143 -10.34 -2.77 -7.69
CA TYR A 143 -9.57 -2.98 -6.47
C TYR A 143 -10.47 -3.33 -5.28
N ASN A 144 -11.60 -2.64 -5.15
CA ASN A 144 -12.60 -2.93 -4.12
C ASN A 144 -13.17 -4.35 -4.24
N SER A 145 -13.29 -4.88 -5.46
CA SER A 145 -13.73 -6.26 -5.69
C SER A 145 -12.63 -7.29 -5.44
N ALA A 146 -11.36 -6.92 -5.62
CA ALA A 146 -10.22 -7.81 -5.41
C ALA A 146 -9.88 -8.01 -3.92
N ILE A 147 -10.04 -6.96 -3.11
CA ILE A 147 -9.73 -6.97 -1.68
C ILE A 147 -10.89 -7.55 -0.87
N LYS A 148 -10.63 -8.66 -0.17
CA LYS A 148 -11.62 -9.33 0.68
C LYS A 148 -11.63 -8.74 2.08
N ILE A 149 -12.79 -8.38 2.58
CA ILE A 149 -12.96 -7.90 3.96
C ILE A 149 -13.86 -8.88 4.72
N LYS A 150 -13.52 -9.15 5.99
CA LYS A 150 -14.20 -10.16 6.82
C LYS A 150 -15.64 -9.78 7.17
N ASN A 151 -15.95 -8.49 7.19
CA ASN A 151 -17.30 -7.97 7.44
C ASN A 151 -18.01 -7.66 6.13
N SER A 152 -19.35 -7.62 6.14
CA SER A 152 -20.18 -7.24 4.99
C SER A 152 -19.93 -5.82 4.44
N ALA A 153 -19.05 -5.04 5.09
CA ALA A 153 -18.64 -3.71 4.65
C ALA A 153 -17.63 -3.79 3.50
N THR A 154 -17.70 -2.84 2.56
CA THR A 154 -16.74 -2.77 1.45
C THR A 154 -15.47 -2.00 1.83
N PHE A 155 -14.38 -2.25 1.09
CA PHE A 155 -13.10 -1.54 1.30
C PHE A 155 -13.26 -0.04 1.19
N LYS A 156 -14.04 0.39 0.20
CA LYS A 156 -14.38 1.78 -0.04
C LYS A 156 -15.07 2.39 1.17
N ASP A 157 -16.09 1.72 1.71
CA ASP A 157 -16.92 2.31 2.78
C ASP A 157 -16.07 2.59 4.02
N ILE A 158 -15.26 1.61 4.44
CA ILE A 158 -14.35 1.76 5.59
C ILE A 158 -13.33 2.87 5.33
N LEU A 159 -12.72 2.91 4.14
CA LEU A 159 -11.71 3.92 3.83
C LEU A 159 -12.30 5.34 3.81
N TYR A 160 -13.44 5.54 3.16
CA TYR A 160 -14.08 6.85 3.05
C TYR A 160 -14.74 7.31 4.35
N GLU A 161 -15.20 6.39 5.20
CA GLU A 161 -15.61 6.72 6.57
C GLU A 161 -14.45 7.36 7.35
N GLU A 162 -13.26 6.76 7.30
CA GLU A 162 -12.08 7.28 7.98
C GLU A 162 -11.54 8.57 7.35
N VAL A 163 -11.60 8.71 6.02
CA VAL A 163 -11.34 10.00 5.36
C VAL A 163 -12.32 11.06 5.87
N GLY A 164 -13.61 10.75 5.95
CA GLY A 164 -14.62 11.66 6.48
C GLY A 164 -14.37 12.04 7.94
N ARG A 165 -13.94 11.08 8.77
CA ARG A 165 -13.56 11.31 10.17
C ARG A 165 -12.38 12.27 10.28
N LEU A 166 -11.36 12.07 9.46
CA LEU A 166 -10.19 12.95 9.39
C LEU A 166 -10.56 14.34 8.88
N CYS A 167 -11.38 14.45 7.82
CA CYS A 167 -11.83 15.73 7.29
C CYS A 167 -12.52 16.60 8.36
N LYS A 168 -13.31 15.98 9.25
CA LYS A 168 -14.01 16.67 10.33
C LYS A 168 -13.09 17.25 11.41
N THR A 169 -11.84 16.81 11.53
CA THR A 169 -10.90 17.35 12.52
C THR A 169 -10.23 18.64 12.05
N PHE A 170 -10.25 18.91 10.74
CA PHE A 170 -9.72 20.15 10.20
C PHE A 170 -10.71 21.29 10.39
N SER A 171 -10.23 22.41 10.94
CA SER A 171 -10.95 23.69 10.88
C SER A 171 -10.70 24.32 9.51
N TYR A 172 -11.75 24.41 8.70
CA TYR A 172 -11.66 25.04 7.40
C TYR A 172 -11.71 26.57 7.54
N PRO A 173 -10.86 27.32 6.82
CA PRO A 173 -11.03 28.75 6.69
C PRO A 173 -12.40 29.06 6.07
N SER A 174 -13.07 30.09 6.60
CA SER A 174 -14.34 30.58 6.08
C SER A 174 -14.21 30.92 4.60
N GLY A 175 -15.08 30.33 3.77
CA GLY A 175 -15.10 30.52 2.30
C GLY A 175 -14.58 29.34 1.47
N THR A 176 -14.10 28.27 2.09
CA THR A 176 -13.67 27.06 1.36
C THR A 176 -14.88 26.13 1.13
N PHE A 177 -15.51 26.20 -0.03
CA PHE A 177 -16.52 25.23 -0.46
C PHE A 177 -15.86 24.14 -1.30
N PHE A 178 -15.80 22.91 -0.79
CA PHE A 178 -15.46 21.76 -1.63
C PHE A 178 -16.71 21.37 -2.44
N LEU A 179 -16.59 21.44 -3.77
CA LEU A 179 -17.56 20.93 -4.74
C LEU A 179 -17.59 19.40 -4.73
#